data_AF-A0A7S4SLA3-F1
#
_entry.id   AF-A0A7S4SLA3-F1
#
_cell.length_a   1.000
_cell.length_b   1.000
_cell.length_c   1.000
_cell.angle_alpha   90.00
_cell.angle_beta   90.00
_cell.angle_gamma   90.00
#
_symmetry.space_group_name_H-M   'P 1'
#
loop_
_entity.id
_entity.type
_entity.pdbx_description
1 polymer ?
#
loop_
_entity_poly.entity_id
_entity_poly.type
_entity_poly.pdbx_seq_one_letter_code
_entity_poly.pdbx_strand_id
1 'polypeptide(L)'
;IDEFGCTDMMSSLEFSIEEGLLDYSDSIYKFVHDQIQIAAYSLIPETDKGKYHLWIGNQVWANESALSEKAVFVTVGQLNKGKMLITEEHQTIELIRLNLQAGEKSMSLGAFAPASFYLEAGISLVGSFSWKEQYDLHLRLYESYAEAKYCTGEFEEINKVVNEILANAKCLDDKLGAYFTLVTSLNAQSKTQESTKVGLNILSSLGEPMPVHLDMKATGIIELKKTKHILEGKTDDEILTLKALGNNHKIAAMRLMYG
;
A
#
# COMPACT_ATOMS: atom_id res chain seq x y z
N ILE A 1 17.07 -17.02 33.07
CA ILE A 1 17.53 -15.72 32.54
C ILE A 1 17.18 -15.74 31.07
N ASP A 2 16.11 -15.07 30.69
CA ASP A 2 15.79 -14.87 29.29
C ASP A 2 16.85 -13.99 28.61
N GLU A 3 16.71 -13.76 27.31
CA GLU A 3 17.62 -12.95 26.49
C GLU A 3 17.83 -11.51 27.04
N PHE A 4 17.04 -11.08 28.02
CA PHE A 4 17.03 -9.75 28.63
C PHE A 4 17.33 -9.72 30.12
N GLY A 5 17.77 -10.83 30.72
CA GLY A 5 18.20 -10.81 32.12
C GLY A 5 17.10 -11.12 33.14
N CYS A 6 15.87 -11.45 32.74
CA CYS A 6 14.80 -11.75 33.69
C CYS A 6 15.01 -13.14 34.29
N THR A 7 15.24 -13.19 35.61
CA THR A 7 15.40 -14.44 36.36
C THR A 7 14.08 -15.13 36.67
N ASP A 8 12.99 -14.37 36.83
CA ASP A 8 11.64 -14.88 37.07
C ASP A 8 10.57 -13.88 36.61
N MET A 9 10.10 -14.07 35.38
CA MET A 9 9.09 -13.21 34.75
C MET A 9 7.72 -13.34 35.43
N MET A 10 7.34 -14.54 35.86
CA MET A 10 6.03 -14.79 36.46
C MET A 10 5.90 -14.11 37.81
N SER A 11 6.92 -14.25 38.67
CA SER A 11 6.94 -13.55 39.97
C SER A 11 6.91 -12.03 39.80
N SER A 12 7.54 -11.50 38.75
CA SER A 12 7.56 -10.06 38.45
C SER A 12 6.21 -9.54 37.97
N LEU A 13 5.48 -10.35 37.19
CA LEU A 13 4.11 -10.05 36.74
C LEU A 13 3.11 -10.12 37.91
N GLU A 14 3.23 -11.13 38.78
CA GLU A 14 2.39 -11.26 39.98
C GLU A 14 2.57 -10.07 40.92
N PHE A 15 3.82 -9.70 41.23
CA PHE A 15 4.12 -8.51 42.03
C PHE A 15 3.54 -7.23 41.40
N SER A 16 3.63 -7.08 40.08
CA SER A 16 3.08 -5.91 39.37
C SER A 16 1.55 -5.84 39.43
N ILE A 17 0.85 -6.96 39.58
CA ILE A 17 -0.60 -7.00 39.81
C ILE A 17 -0.92 -6.60 41.25
N GLU A 18 -0.18 -7.13 42.23
CA GLU A 18 -0.37 -6.79 43.65
C GLU A 18 -0.17 -5.29 43.92
N GLU A 19 0.82 -4.68 43.26
CA GLU A 19 1.10 -3.24 43.34
C GLU A 19 0.15 -2.37 42.49
N GLY A 20 -0.82 -2.97 41.79
CA GLY A 20 -1.81 -2.25 40.98
C GLY A 20 -1.24 -1.59 39.72
N LEU A 21 -0.10 -2.08 39.22
CA LEU A 21 0.53 -1.59 37.99
C LEU A 21 -0.04 -2.29 36.74
N LEU A 22 -0.34 -3.58 36.88
CA LEU A 22 -0.97 -4.42 35.87
C LEU A 22 -2.32 -4.94 36.35
N ASP A 23 -3.23 -5.12 35.40
CA ASP A 23 -4.43 -5.95 35.53
C ASP A 23 -4.22 -7.25 34.74
N TYR A 24 -4.82 -8.34 35.23
CA TYR A 24 -4.84 -9.62 34.54
C TYR A 24 -6.29 -10.08 34.38
N SER A 25 -6.79 -9.93 33.15
CA SER A 25 -8.15 -10.28 32.76
C SER A 25 -8.16 -11.00 31.41
N ASP A 26 -9.03 -12.00 31.25
CA ASP A 26 -9.17 -12.80 30.02
C ASP A 26 -7.87 -13.43 29.52
N SER A 27 -7.00 -13.89 30.44
CA SER A 27 -5.66 -14.42 30.13
C SER A 27 -4.70 -13.41 29.49
N ILE A 28 -4.94 -12.11 29.66
CA ILE A 28 -4.15 -11.03 29.09
C ILE A 28 -3.69 -10.09 30.21
N TYR A 29 -2.39 -9.79 30.24
CA TYR A 29 -1.83 -8.73 31.08
C TYR A 29 -2.00 -7.37 30.41
N LYS A 30 -2.47 -6.37 31.15
CA LYS A 30 -2.63 -5.00 30.67
C LYS A 30 -2.17 -4.02 31.73
N PHE A 31 -1.58 -2.90 31.31
CA PHE A 31 -1.35 -1.80 32.25
C PHE A 31 -2.69 -1.24 32.71
N VAL A 32 -2.81 -0.95 34.01
CA VAL A 32 -4.02 -0.36 34.58
C VAL A 32 -4.29 1.03 33.99
N HIS A 33 -3.23 1.75 33.61
CA HIS A 33 -3.32 3.06 32.96
C HIS A 33 -2.16 3.32 31.99
N ASP A 34 -2.41 4.06 30.91
CA ASP A 34 -1.40 4.39 29.89
C ASP A 34 -0.17 5.11 30.47
N GLN A 35 -0.35 5.92 31.52
CA GLN A 35 0.76 6.61 32.20
C GLN A 35 1.74 5.64 32.88
N ILE A 36 1.26 4.50 33.39
CA ILE A 36 2.12 3.46 33.96
C ILE A 36 2.94 2.81 32.84
N GLN A 37 2.30 2.52 31.71
CA GLN A 37 3.00 2.02 30.52
C GLN A 37 4.07 2.99 30.03
N ILE A 38 3.74 4.29 29.95
CA ILE A 38 4.69 5.33 29.52
C ILE A 38 5.86 5.43 30.50
N ALA A 39 5.61 5.42 31.81
CA ALA A 39 6.65 5.46 32.83
C ALA A 39 7.55 4.22 32.75
N ALA A 40 6.97 3.02 32.72
CA ALA A 40 7.71 1.76 32.59
C ALA A 40 8.56 1.73 31.32
N TYR A 41 7.99 2.12 30.17
CA TYR A 41 8.71 2.21 28.90
C TYR A 41 9.85 3.25 28.93
N SER A 42 9.67 4.35 29.66
CA SER A 42 10.70 5.40 29.81
C SER A 42 11.89 4.96 30.67
N LEU A 43 11.71 3.95 31.53
CA LEU A 43 12.79 3.36 32.32
C LEU A 43 13.72 2.45 31.50
N ILE A 44 13.28 2.01 30.32
CA ILE A 44 14.10 1.19 29.42
C ILE A 44 15.22 2.07 28.84
N PRO A 45 16.50 1.67 28.93
CA PRO A 45 17.59 2.38 28.27
C PRO A 45 17.34 2.53 26.77
N GLU A 46 17.60 3.72 26.22
CA GLU A 46 17.34 4.00 24.80
C GLU A 46 18.06 3.02 23.86
N THR A 47 19.26 2.57 24.25
CA THR A 47 20.06 1.58 23.53
C THR A 47 19.44 0.18 23.47
N ASP A 48 18.51 -0.12 24.37
CA ASP A 48 17.88 -1.45 24.47
C ASP A 48 16.44 -1.45 23.95
N LYS A 49 15.75 -0.30 23.88
CA LYS A 49 14.38 -0.20 23.35
C LYS A 49 14.24 -0.87 21.98
N GLY A 50 15.16 -0.59 21.07
CA GLY A 50 15.16 -1.21 19.73
C GLY A 50 15.26 -2.73 19.79
N LYS A 51 16.07 -3.29 20.69
CA LYS A 51 16.25 -4.75 20.85
C LYS A 51 14.96 -5.39 21.37
N TYR A 52 14.34 -4.78 22.39
CA TYR A 52 13.04 -5.23 22.89
C TYR A 52 11.97 -5.20 21.80
N HIS A 53 11.91 -4.13 21.00
CA HIS A 53 10.98 -4.02 19.89
C HIS A 53 11.18 -5.11 18.83
N LEU A 54 12.42 -5.40 18.43
CA LEU A 54 12.71 -6.50 17.52
C LEU A 54 12.31 -7.85 18.12
N TRP A 55 12.65 -8.08 19.38
CA TRP A 55 12.31 -9.33 20.06
C TRP A 55 10.80 -9.54 20.15
N ILE A 56 10.03 -8.55 20.63
CA ILE A 56 8.56 -8.64 20.71
C ILE A 56 7.97 -8.92 19.31
N GLY A 57 8.40 -8.16 18.29
CA GLY A 57 7.93 -8.34 16.93
C GLY A 57 8.19 -9.76 16.41
N ASN A 58 9.40 -10.27 16.60
CA ASN A 58 9.78 -11.62 16.19
C ASN A 58 9.05 -12.71 16.98
N GLN A 59 8.78 -12.52 18.28
CA GLN A 59 8.02 -13.48 19.08
C GLN A 59 6.55 -13.54 18.65
N VAL A 60 5.93 -12.39 18.34
CA VAL A 60 4.57 -12.36 17.80
C VAL A 60 4.54 -13.03 16.42
N TRP A 61 5.54 -12.77 15.58
CA TRP A 61 5.67 -13.39 14.27
C TRP A 61 5.81 -14.91 14.32
N ALA A 62 6.65 -15.43 15.23
CA ALA A 62 6.99 -16.84 15.30
C ALA A 62 5.87 -17.72 15.90
N ASN A 63 5.03 -17.17 16.78
CA ASN A 63 4.05 -17.94 17.55
C ASN A 63 2.66 -18.03 16.88
N GLU A 64 2.45 -17.37 15.73
CA GLU A 64 1.14 -17.34 15.08
C GLU A 64 1.11 -18.28 13.86
N SER A 65 0.39 -19.41 13.97
CA SER A 65 0.25 -20.41 12.89
C SER A 65 -0.61 -19.95 11.71
N ALA A 66 -1.28 -18.81 11.82
CA ALA A 66 -2.03 -18.16 10.76
C ALA A 66 -2.08 -16.67 11.07
N LEU A 67 -1.47 -15.84 10.23
CA LEU A 67 -1.46 -14.37 10.33
C LEU A 67 -2.87 -13.80 10.58
N SER A 68 -3.25 -13.61 11.84
CA SER A 68 -4.42 -12.81 12.15
C SER A 68 -4.14 -11.36 11.74
N GLU A 69 -5.17 -10.63 11.29
CA GLU A 69 -5.00 -9.23 10.84
C GLU A 69 -4.36 -8.36 11.92
N LYS A 70 -4.69 -8.65 13.18
CA LYS A 70 -4.15 -7.96 14.35
C LYS A 70 -2.66 -8.27 14.55
N ALA A 71 -2.22 -9.50 14.32
CA ALA A 71 -0.82 -9.90 14.47
C ALA A 71 0.08 -9.18 13.46
N VAL A 72 -0.38 -8.95 12.23
CA VAL A 72 0.38 -8.17 11.21
C VAL A 72 0.70 -6.77 11.73
N PHE A 73 -0.31 -6.05 12.21
CA PHE A 73 -0.15 -4.66 12.69
C PHE A 73 0.73 -4.57 13.93
N VAL A 74 0.58 -5.50 14.87
CA VAL A 74 1.42 -5.56 16.07
C VAL A 74 2.86 -5.86 15.67
N THR A 75 3.08 -6.89 14.85
CA THR A 75 4.42 -7.31 14.40
C THR A 75 5.15 -6.18 13.70
N VAL A 76 4.56 -5.63 12.64
CA VAL A 76 5.20 -4.58 11.84
C VAL A 76 5.43 -3.31 12.67
N GLY A 77 4.49 -2.96 13.56
CA GLY A 77 4.62 -1.79 14.44
C GLY A 77 5.79 -1.93 15.43
N GLN A 78 6.03 -3.15 15.93
CA GLN A 78 7.18 -3.44 16.79
C GLN A 78 8.48 -3.45 15.99
N LEU A 79 8.54 -4.20 14.88
CA LEU A 79 9.75 -4.30 14.07
C LEU A 79 10.20 -2.94 13.50
N ASN A 80 9.26 -2.08 13.08
CA ASN A 80 9.58 -0.73 12.60
C ASN A 80 10.28 0.15 13.65
N LYS A 81 9.97 -0.02 14.94
CA LYS A 81 10.64 0.71 16.03
C LYS A 81 12.05 0.21 16.30
N GLY A 82 12.33 -1.05 15.94
CA GLY A 82 13.65 -1.67 16.05
C GLY A 82 14.47 -1.64 14.75
N LYS A 83 13.93 -1.11 13.65
CA LYS A 83 14.48 -1.27 12.30
C LYS A 83 15.95 -0.86 12.13
N MET A 84 16.42 0.12 12.91
CA MET A 84 17.82 0.59 12.85
C MET A 84 18.84 -0.47 13.31
N LEU A 85 18.39 -1.50 14.03
CA LEU A 85 19.24 -2.60 14.51
C LEU A 85 19.24 -3.81 13.56
N ILE A 86 18.44 -3.79 12.48
CA ILE A 86 18.41 -4.86 11.49
C ILE A 86 19.59 -4.67 10.54
N THR A 87 20.52 -5.64 10.56
CA THR A 87 21.74 -5.61 9.72
C THR A 87 21.68 -6.59 8.56
N GLU A 88 20.87 -7.63 8.67
CA GLU A 88 20.77 -8.68 7.67
C GLU A 88 19.79 -8.27 6.56
N GLU A 89 20.23 -8.32 5.31
CA GLU A 89 19.42 -7.96 4.13
C GLU A 89 18.08 -8.71 4.09
N HIS A 90 18.11 -10.02 4.33
CA HIS A 90 16.89 -10.84 4.28
C HIS A 90 15.84 -10.39 5.32
N GLN A 91 16.28 -9.97 6.51
CA GLN A 91 15.38 -9.45 7.54
C GLN A 91 14.78 -8.09 7.15
N THR A 92 15.58 -7.24 6.52
CA THR A 92 15.10 -5.96 5.97
C THR A 92 14.04 -6.19 4.89
N ILE A 93 14.26 -7.14 3.98
CA ILE A 93 13.29 -7.50 2.93
C ILE A 93 11.98 -8.02 3.54
N GLU A 94 12.05 -8.88 4.55
CA GLU A 94 10.87 -9.36 5.26
C GLU A 94 10.10 -8.21 5.93
N LEU A 95 10.81 -7.26 6.55
CA LEU A 95 10.17 -6.08 7.13
C LEU A 95 9.52 -5.18 6.06
N ILE A 96 10.12 -5.04 4.88
CA ILE A 96 9.50 -4.32 3.75
C ILE A 96 8.19 -5.01 3.32
N ARG A 97 8.20 -6.34 3.21
CA ARG A 97 6.99 -7.14 2.88
C ARG A 97 5.89 -6.99 3.92
N LEU A 98 6.23 -7.02 5.20
CA LEU A 98 5.28 -6.80 6.29
C LEU A 98 4.68 -5.39 6.25
N ASN A 99 5.48 -4.37 5.93
CA ASN A 99 5.00 -3.01 5.75
C ASN A 99 4.07 -2.87 4.54
N LEU A 100 4.39 -3.51 3.41
CA LEU A 100 3.51 -3.57 2.25
C LEU A 100 2.16 -4.22 2.63
N GLN A 101 2.21 -5.39 3.25
CA GLN A 101 1.01 -6.14 3.68
C GLN A 101 0.15 -5.32 4.63
N ALA A 102 0.74 -4.68 5.65
CA ALA A 102 0.02 -3.82 6.59
C ALA A 102 -0.57 -2.59 5.90
N GLY A 103 0.15 -2.01 4.95
CA GLY A 103 -0.30 -0.89 4.12
C GLY A 103 -1.53 -1.24 3.30
N GLU A 104 -1.43 -2.27 2.46
CA GLU A 104 -2.53 -2.76 1.63
C GLU A 104 -3.74 -3.18 2.46
N LYS A 105 -3.49 -3.84 3.60
CA LYS A 105 -4.56 -4.24 4.50
C LYS A 105 -5.27 -3.03 5.09
N SER A 106 -4.53 -2.00 5.51
CA SER A 106 -5.11 -0.75 6.00
C SER A 106 -5.96 -0.07 4.93
N MET A 107 -5.51 -0.04 3.67
CA MET A 107 -6.31 0.48 2.55
C MET A 107 -7.61 -0.30 2.35
N SER A 108 -7.57 -1.63 2.44
CA SER A 108 -8.78 -2.47 2.32
C SER A 108 -9.82 -2.20 3.41
N LEU A 109 -9.39 -1.66 4.55
CA LEU A 109 -10.23 -1.24 5.68
C LEU A 109 -10.62 0.25 5.62
N GLY A 110 -10.22 0.97 4.57
CA GLY A 110 -10.43 2.42 4.42
C GLY A 110 -9.53 3.30 5.31
N ALA A 111 -8.53 2.71 5.96
CA ALA A 111 -7.60 3.41 6.85
C ALA A 111 -6.36 3.91 6.09
N PHE A 112 -6.54 4.93 5.25
CA PHE A 112 -5.50 5.41 4.34
C PHE A 112 -4.33 6.12 5.04
N ALA A 113 -4.57 6.84 6.14
CA ALA A 113 -3.47 7.47 6.88
C ALA A 113 -2.54 6.43 7.55
N PRO A 114 -3.04 5.40 8.25
CA PRO A 114 -2.22 4.26 8.67
C PRO A 114 -1.55 3.53 7.50
N ALA A 115 -2.24 3.35 6.37
CA ALA A 115 -1.65 2.74 5.19
C ALA A 115 -0.41 3.50 4.71
N SER A 116 -0.54 4.83 4.55
CA SER A 116 0.57 5.70 4.17
C SER A 116 1.76 5.56 5.10
N PHE A 117 1.54 5.47 6.42
CA PHE A 117 2.62 5.32 7.40
C PHE A 117 3.42 4.02 7.21
N TYR A 118 2.73 2.88 7.05
CA TYR A 118 3.41 1.59 6.82
C TYR A 118 4.13 1.56 5.47
N LEU A 119 3.48 2.05 4.42
CA LEU A 119 4.05 2.07 3.07
C LEU A 119 5.28 2.98 2.99
N GLU A 120 5.25 4.15 3.63
CA GLU A 120 6.41 5.05 3.74
C GLU A 120 7.57 4.39 4.51
N ALA A 121 7.27 3.67 5.60
CA ALA A 121 8.28 2.91 6.32
C ALA A 121 8.92 1.84 5.43
N GLY A 122 8.12 1.13 4.62
CA GLY A 122 8.63 0.21 3.60
C GLY A 122 9.52 0.90 2.57
N ILE A 123 9.10 2.06 2.04
CA ILE A 123 9.86 2.80 1.02
C ILE A 123 11.21 3.26 1.58
N SER A 124 11.23 3.70 2.84
CA SER A 124 12.47 4.10 3.51
C SER A 124 13.50 2.97 3.62
N LEU A 125 13.03 1.72 3.69
CA LEU A 125 13.87 0.53 3.77
C LEU A 125 14.25 0.04 2.37
N VAL A 126 13.30 0.01 1.42
CA VAL A 126 13.52 -0.50 0.08
C VAL A 126 14.54 0.34 -0.70
N GLY A 127 14.64 1.64 -0.41
CA GLY A 127 15.59 2.55 -1.06
C GLY A 127 17.08 2.21 -0.84
N SER A 128 17.39 1.27 0.04
CA SER A 128 18.75 0.70 0.18
C SER A 128 19.07 -0.37 -0.88
N PHE A 129 18.05 -0.88 -1.58
CA PHE A 129 18.16 -1.87 -2.64
C PHE A 129 17.95 -1.22 -4.00
N SER A 130 18.49 -1.83 -5.05
CA SER A 130 18.18 -1.38 -6.41
C SER A 130 16.80 -1.85 -6.86
N TRP A 131 16.13 -1.05 -7.68
CA TRP A 131 14.90 -1.44 -8.38
C TRP A 131 15.03 -2.75 -9.17
N LYS A 132 16.25 -3.13 -9.58
CA LYS A 132 16.47 -4.38 -10.34
C LYS A 132 16.42 -5.61 -9.45
N GLU A 133 16.93 -5.53 -8.23
CA GLU A 133 17.02 -6.67 -7.30
C GLU A 133 15.65 -7.05 -6.73
N GLN A 134 14.85 -6.05 -6.35
CA GLN A 134 13.54 -6.25 -5.73
C GLN A 134 12.43 -5.56 -6.53
N TYR A 135 12.43 -5.75 -7.86
CA TYR A 135 11.57 -5.01 -8.79
C TYR A 135 10.08 -5.05 -8.41
N ASP A 136 9.53 -6.25 -8.23
CA ASP A 136 8.10 -6.41 -7.96
C ASP A 136 7.72 -5.78 -6.62
N LEU A 137 8.61 -5.86 -5.63
CA LEU A 137 8.41 -5.25 -4.31
C LEU A 137 8.45 -3.73 -4.38
N HIS A 138 9.40 -3.14 -5.12
CA HIS A 138 9.44 -1.70 -5.36
C HIS A 138 8.17 -1.24 -6.07
N LEU A 139 7.83 -1.87 -7.20
CA LEU A 139 6.66 -1.47 -7.99
C LEU A 139 5.40 -1.50 -7.12
N ARG A 140 5.15 -2.60 -6.43
CA ARG A 140 3.93 -2.77 -5.62
C ARG A 140 3.85 -1.80 -4.44
N LEU A 141 4.99 -1.51 -3.81
CA LEU A 141 5.06 -0.60 -2.68
C LEU A 141 4.82 0.85 -3.10
N TYR A 142 5.46 1.29 -4.19
CA TYR A 142 5.27 2.63 -4.72
C TYR A 142 3.85 2.82 -5.27
N GLU A 143 3.27 1.83 -5.95
CA GLU A 143 1.88 1.89 -6.42
C GLU A 143 0.90 2.04 -5.25
N SER A 144 1.03 1.18 -4.23
CA SER A 144 0.19 1.22 -3.03
C SER A 144 0.34 2.56 -2.30
N TYR A 145 1.55 3.10 -2.24
CA TYR A 145 1.80 4.39 -1.60
C TYR A 145 1.19 5.55 -2.38
N ALA A 146 1.27 5.54 -3.71
CA ALA A 146 0.63 6.54 -4.55
C ALA A 146 -0.90 6.55 -4.35
N GLU A 147 -1.52 5.37 -4.27
CA GLU A 147 -2.96 5.22 -3.98
C GLU A 147 -3.31 5.75 -2.59
N ALA A 148 -2.55 5.39 -1.56
CA ALA A 148 -2.76 5.88 -0.21
C ALA A 148 -2.64 7.42 -0.13
N LYS A 149 -1.64 8.01 -0.82
CA LYS A 149 -1.43 9.47 -0.87
C LYS A 149 -2.52 10.21 -1.65
N TYR A 150 -3.07 9.58 -2.69
CA TYR A 150 -4.27 10.10 -3.34
C TYR A 150 -5.45 10.20 -2.36
N CYS A 151 -5.71 9.13 -1.61
CA CYS A 151 -6.80 9.10 -0.64
C CYS A 151 -6.59 10.02 0.57
N THR A 152 -5.34 10.35 0.94
CA THR A 152 -5.04 11.34 1.99
C THR A 152 -4.93 12.77 1.48
N GLY A 153 -5.02 13.00 0.16
CA GLY A 153 -4.93 14.33 -0.46
C GLY A 153 -3.52 14.91 -0.53
N GLU A 154 -2.48 14.09 -0.38
CA GLU A 154 -1.07 14.50 -0.39
C GLU A 154 -0.50 14.52 -1.83
N PHE A 155 -1.03 15.42 -2.66
CA PHE A 155 -0.77 15.44 -4.11
C PHE A 155 0.67 15.73 -4.52
N GLU A 156 1.45 16.44 -3.69
CA GLU A 156 2.86 16.70 -3.98
C GLU A 156 3.69 15.41 -3.96
N GLU A 157 3.39 14.51 -3.01
CA GLU A 157 4.06 13.22 -2.88
C GLU A 157 3.70 12.28 -4.04
N ILE A 158 2.45 12.32 -4.53
CA ILE A 158 2.03 11.51 -5.68
C ILE A 158 2.94 11.75 -6.89
N ASN A 159 3.28 13.01 -7.19
CA ASN A 159 4.13 13.32 -8.33
C ASN A 159 5.53 12.69 -8.19
N LYS A 160 6.11 12.71 -6.98
CA LYS A 160 7.42 12.10 -6.71
C LYS A 160 7.36 10.59 -6.92
N VAL A 161 6.35 9.95 -6.32
CA VAL A 161 6.16 8.49 -6.35
C VAL A 161 5.86 8.00 -7.76
N VAL A 162 4.98 8.70 -8.50
CA VAL A 162 4.68 8.38 -9.89
C VAL A 162 5.92 8.51 -10.76
N ASN A 163 6.69 9.60 -10.63
CA ASN A 163 7.91 9.77 -11.41
C ASN A 163 8.93 8.65 -11.16
N GLU A 164 9.05 8.20 -9.90
CA GLU A 164 9.92 7.07 -9.55
C GLU A 164 9.47 5.77 -10.25
N ILE A 165 8.16 5.48 -10.24
CA ILE A 165 7.62 4.31 -10.97
C ILE A 165 7.89 4.45 -12.47
N LEU A 166 7.58 5.61 -13.07
CA LEU A 166 7.72 5.83 -14.52
C LEU A 166 9.18 5.71 -15.00
N ALA A 167 10.14 6.10 -14.16
CA ALA A 167 11.57 6.03 -14.44
C ALA A 167 12.11 4.58 -14.41
N ASN A 168 11.55 3.72 -13.55
CA ASN A 168 12.08 2.38 -13.29
C ASN A 168 11.24 1.24 -13.90
N ALA A 169 9.98 1.50 -14.23
CA ALA A 169 9.07 0.50 -14.80
C ALA A 169 9.58 -0.06 -16.14
N LYS A 170 9.53 -1.39 -16.27
CA LYS A 170 10.09 -2.16 -17.38
C LYS A 170 9.25 -2.10 -18.64
N CYS A 171 7.94 -1.93 -18.51
CA CYS A 171 7.01 -1.90 -19.63
C CYS A 171 5.88 -0.87 -19.41
N LEU A 172 5.02 -0.71 -20.42
CA LEU A 172 3.86 0.19 -20.31
C LEU A 172 2.88 -0.29 -19.23
N ASP A 173 2.66 -1.59 -19.11
CA ASP A 173 1.68 -2.16 -18.18
C ASP A 173 1.98 -1.77 -16.73
N ASP A 174 3.25 -1.87 -16.34
CA ASP A 174 3.76 -1.45 -15.02
C ASP A 174 3.59 0.06 -14.76
N LYS A 175 3.40 0.88 -15.80
CA LYS A 175 3.20 2.33 -15.68
C LYS A 175 1.73 2.71 -15.57
N LEU A 176 0.80 1.83 -15.95
CA LEU A 176 -0.63 2.17 -16.05
C LEU A 176 -1.23 2.53 -14.70
N GLY A 177 -0.84 1.84 -13.63
CA GLY A 177 -1.28 2.17 -12.26
C GLY A 177 -0.85 3.59 -11.87
N ALA A 178 0.43 3.90 -12.03
CA ALA A 178 0.98 5.22 -11.73
C ALA A 178 0.35 6.34 -12.57
N TYR A 179 0.13 6.09 -13.86
CA TYR A 179 -0.56 7.02 -14.74
C TYR A 179 -2.01 7.26 -14.35
N PHE A 180 -2.74 6.20 -13.98
CA PHE A 180 -4.11 6.33 -13.50
C PHE A 180 -4.16 7.23 -12.25
N THR A 181 -3.32 6.94 -11.26
CA THR A 181 -3.23 7.75 -10.04
C THR A 181 -2.88 9.20 -10.34
N LEU A 182 -1.95 9.45 -11.28
CA LEU A 182 -1.60 10.81 -11.70
C LEU A 182 -2.80 11.54 -12.32
N VAL A 183 -3.48 10.94 -13.30
CA VAL A 183 -4.65 11.51 -13.98
C VAL A 183 -5.75 11.82 -12.96
N THR A 184 -6.08 10.86 -12.09
CA THR A 184 -7.11 11.05 -11.06
C THR A 184 -6.71 12.16 -10.06
N SER A 185 -5.43 12.24 -9.67
CA SER A 185 -4.94 13.30 -8.80
C SER A 185 -5.03 14.70 -9.43
N LEU A 186 -4.78 14.82 -10.74
CA LEU A 186 -4.88 16.07 -11.49
C LEU A 186 -6.34 16.50 -11.63
N ASN A 187 -7.24 15.55 -11.91
CA ASN A 187 -8.68 15.78 -11.94
C ASN A 187 -9.21 16.28 -10.59
N ALA A 188 -8.80 15.65 -9.48
CA ALA A 188 -9.16 16.09 -8.12
C ALA A 188 -8.68 17.52 -7.81
N GLN A 189 -7.57 17.95 -8.40
CA GLN A 189 -7.03 19.31 -8.29
C GLN A 189 -7.61 20.30 -9.33
N SER A 190 -8.61 19.90 -10.12
CA SER A 190 -9.16 20.71 -11.23
C SER A 190 -8.14 21.09 -12.32
N LYS A 191 -7.03 20.35 -12.43
CA LYS A 191 -6.00 20.52 -13.48
C LYS A 191 -6.38 19.75 -14.75
N THR A 192 -7.58 19.99 -15.25
CA THR A 192 -8.20 19.20 -16.34
C THR A 192 -7.39 19.21 -17.63
N GLN A 193 -6.75 20.34 -17.98
CA GLN A 193 -5.93 20.42 -19.19
C GLN A 193 -4.69 19.52 -19.12
N GLU A 194 -3.99 19.51 -17.97
CA GLU A 194 -2.83 18.65 -17.75
C GLU A 194 -3.24 17.18 -17.72
N SER A 195 -4.31 16.86 -17.00
CA SER A 195 -4.90 15.53 -16.95
C SER A 195 -5.24 15.01 -18.35
N THR A 196 -5.93 15.82 -19.17
CA THR A 196 -6.30 15.47 -20.55
C THR A 196 -5.06 15.21 -21.39
N LYS A 197 -4.03 16.07 -21.29
CA LYS A 197 -2.78 15.89 -22.04
C LYS A 197 -2.09 14.57 -21.69
N VAL A 198 -2.02 14.24 -20.41
CA VAL A 198 -1.44 12.98 -19.93
C VAL A 198 -2.27 11.79 -20.43
N GLY A 199 -3.59 11.82 -20.24
CA GLY A 199 -4.51 10.77 -20.69
C GLY A 199 -4.42 10.48 -22.19
N LEU A 200 -4.42 11.53 -23.02
CA LEU A 200 -4.28 11.39 -24.48
C LEU A 200 -2.96 10.74 -24.91
N ASN A 201 -1.85 11.09 -24.26
CA ASN A 201 -0.56 10.48 -24.54
C ASN A 201 -0.55 8.99 -24.21
N ILE A 202 -1.18 8.59 -23.09
CA ILE A 202 -1.27 7.20 -22.67
C ILE A 202 -2.19 6.41 -23.61
N LEU A 203 -3.34 6.97 -23.98
CA LEU A 203 -4.27 6.36 -24.94
C LEU A 203 -3.58 6.06 -26.28
N SER A 204 -2.79 7.01 -26.79
CA SER A 204 -1.96 6.81 -27.99
C SER A 204 -0.95 5.66 -27.80
N SER A 205 -0.30 5.58 -26.63
CA SER A 205 0.64 4.50 -26.30
C SER A 205 -0.03 3.13 -26.16
N LEU A 206 -1.31 3.10 -25.80
CA LEU A 206 -2.17 1.89 -25.76
C LEU A 206 -2.74 1.51 -27.13
N GLY A 207 -2.44 2.26 -28.20
CA GLY A 207 -2.94 2.02 -29.55
C GLY A 207 -4.35 2.56 -29.81
N GLU A 208 -4.87 3.43 -28.94
CA GLU A 208 -6.19 4.05 -29.04
C GLU A 208 -6.06 5.59 -29.19
N PRO A 209 -5.38 6.11 -30.24
CA PRO A 209 -5.16 7.54 -30.39
C PRO A 209 -6.49 8.28 -30.61
N MET A 210 -6.73 9.32 -29.81
CA MET A 210 -7.91 10.16 -30.00
C MET A 210 -7.66 11.22 -31.09
N PRO A 211 -8.64 11.51 -31.96
CA PRO A 211 -8.51 12.55 -32.96
C PRO A 211 -8.38 13.94 -32.30
N VAL A 212 -7.35 14.69 -32.68
CA VAL A 212 -7.09 16.06 -32.18
C VAL A 212 -8.17 17.06 -32.65
N HIS A 213 -8.83 16.76 -33.77
CA HIS A 213 -9.94 17.52 -34.30
C HIS A 213 -11.16 16.62 -34.47
N LEU A 214 -12.14 16.79 -33.58
CA LEU A 214 -13.40 16.09 -33.63
C LEU A 214 -14.48 17.06 -34.09
N ASP A 215 -15.04 16.82 -35.29
CA ASP A 215 -16.43 17.19 -35.50
C ASP A 215 -17.25 16.20 -34.66
N MET A 216 -17.66 16.62 -33.47
CA MET A 216 -18.40 15.77 -32.52
C MET A 216 -19.66 15.18 -33.14
N LYS A 217 -20.34 15.91 -34.04
CA LYS A 217 -21.57 15.41 -34.68
C LYS A 217 -21.24 14.37 -35.72
N ALA A 218 -20.33 14.67 -36.64
CA ALA A 218 -19.98 13.74 -37.71
C ALA A 218 -19.33 12.46 -37.16
N THR A 219 -18.39 12.61 -36.21
CA THR A 219 -17.69 11.47 -35.59
C THR A 219 -18.66 10.61 -34.78
N GLY A 220 -19.52 11.23 -33.96
CA GLY A 220 -20.53 10.51 -33.19
C GLY A 220 -21.47 9.69 -34.08
N ILE A 221 -21.90 10.24 -35.22
CA ILE A 221 -22.75 9.53 -36.19
C ILE A 221 -22.00 8.34 -36.82
N ILE A 222 -20.73 8.51 -37.19
CA ILE A 222 -19.92 7.44 -37.79
C ILE A 222 -19.74 6.29 -36.80
N GLU A 223 -19.35 6.58 -35.56
CA GLU A 223 -19.13 5.54 -34.54
C GLU A 223 -20.44 4.86 -34.11
N LEU A 224 -21.55 5.60 -34.01
CA LEU A 224 -22.87 5.00 -33.77
C LEU A 224 -23.28 4.02 -34.88
N LYS A 225 -23.01 4.38 -36.15
CA LYS A 225 -23.29 3.49 -37.29
C LYS A 225 -22.44 2.22 -37.24
N LYS A 226 -21.15 2.33 -36.95
CA LYS A 226 -20.25 1.17 -36.78
C LYS A 226 -20.72 0.26 -35.66
N THR A 227 -21.01 0.82 -34.49
CA THR A 227 -21.51 0.07 -33.34
C THR A 227 -22.83 -0.62 -33.67
N LYS A 228 -23.78 0.08 -34.30
CA LYS A 228 -25.04 -0.52 -34.75
C LYS A 228 -24.80 -1.70 -35.68
N HIS A 229 -23.91 -1.56 -36.65
CA HIS A 229 -23.56 -2.63 -37.58
C HIS A 229 -22.92 -3.85 -36.89
N ILE A 230 -22.06 -3.64 -35.89
CA ILE A 230 -21.46 -4.73 -35.09
C ILE A 230 -22.54 -5.48 -34.27
N LEU A 231 -23.57 -4.76 -33.84
CA LEU A 231 -24.69 -5.32 -33.07
C LEU A 231 -25.83 -5.84 -33.96
N GLU A 232 -25.78 -5.64 -35.28
CA GLU A 232 -26.82 -6.11 -36.19
C GLU A 232 -26.95 -7.63 -36.12
N GLY A 233 -28.19 -8.10 -35.95
CA GLY A 233 -28.50 -9.53 -35.86
C GLY A 233 -28.18 -10.17 -34.50
N LYS A 234 -27.71 -9.41 -33.51
CA LYS A 234 -27.60 -9.89 -32.12
C LYS A 234 -28.88 -9.61 -31.35
N THR A 235 -29.38 -10.62 -30.65
CA THR A 235 -30.46 -10.49 -29.67
C THR A 235 -29.93 -9.93 -28.35
N ASP A 236 -30.83 -9.42 -27.51
CA ASP A 236 -30.47 -8.90 -26.18
C ASP A 236 -29.79 -9.99 -25.33
N ASP A 237 -30.29 -11.22 -25.35
CA ASP A 237 -29.69 -12.36 -24.63
C ASP A 237 -28.29 -12.71 -25.14
N GLU A 238 -28.05 -12.63 -26.45
CA GLU A 238 -26.73 -12.85 -27.03
C GLU A 238 -25.74 -11.75 -26.66
N ILE A 239 -26.21 -10.50 -26.53
CA ILE A 239 -25.37 -9.37 -26.08
C ILE A 239 -25.00 -9.56 -24.61
N LEU A 240 -25.95 -9.94 -23.77
CA LEU A 240 -25.73 -10.16 -22.33
C LEU A 240 -24.79 -11.35 -22.05
N THR A 241 -24.71 -12.30 -22.97
CA THR A 241 -23.82 -13.48 -22.87
C THR A 241 -22.49 -13.31 -23.60
N LEU A 242 -22.22 -12.14 -24.20
CA LEU A 242 -20.92 -11.86 -24.81
C LEU A 242 -19.79 -11.98 -23.80
N LYS A 243 -18.67 -12.52 -24.26
CA LYS A 243 -17.45 -12.62 -23.46
C LYS A 243 -17.01 -11.21 -23.04
N ALA A 244 -16.70 -11.06 -21.75
CA ALA A 244 -16.09 -9.84 -21.23
C ALA A 244 -14.83 -9.46 -22.04
N LEU A 245 -14.61 -8.16 -22.19
CA LEU A 245 -13.43 -7.62 -22.86
C LEU A 245 -12.16 -8.17 -22.18
N GLY A 246 -11.38 -8.98 -22.89
CA GLY A 246 -10.17 -9.61 -22.37
C GLY A 246 -8.86 -8.91 -22.74
N ASN A 247 -8.92 -7.80 -23.48
CA ASN A 247 -7.73 -7.04 -23.86
C ASN A 247 -7.43 -6.00 -22.77
N ASN A 248 -6.35 -6.21 -22.03
CA ASN A 248 -5.95 -5.36 -20.90
C ASN A 248 -5.67 -3.91 -21.30
N HIS A 249 -5.10 -3.66 -22.49
CA HIS A 249 -4.85 -2.30 -22.98
C HIS A 249 -6.16 -1.56 -23.26
N LYS A 250 -7.17 -2.23 -23.80
CA LYS A 250 -8.50 -1.65 -23.99
C LYS A 250 -9.23 -1.39 -22.67
N ILE A 251 -9.11 -2.30 -21.70
CA ILE A 251 -9.65 -2.08 -20.34
C ILE A 251 -8.98 -0.86 -19.70
N ALA A 252 -7.66 -0.73 -19.82
CA ALA A 252 -6.92 0.41 -19.30
C ALA A 252 -7.32 1.73 -19.99
N ALA A 253 -7.45 1.72 -21.32
CA ALA A 253 -7.92 2.87 -22.10
C ALA A 253 -9.32 3.31 -21.65
N MET A 254 -10.26 2.37 -21.44
CA MET A 254 -11.57 2.68 -20.89
C MET A 254 -11.47 3.31 -19.51
N ARG A 255 -10.69 2.71 -18.61
CA ARG A 255 -10.51 3.23 -17.24
C ARG A 255 -9.95 4.67 -17.23
N LEU A 256 -9.02 4.99 -18.14
CA LEU A 256 -8.48 6.34 -18.29
C LEU A 256 -9.50 7.35 -18.84
N MET A 257 -10.46 6.93 -19.66
CA MET A 257 -11.50 7.82 -20.19
C MET A 257 -12.62 8.11 -19.17
N TYR A 258 -12.83 7.23 -18.20
CA TYR A 258 -13.85 7.40 -17.15
C TYR A 258 -13.34 8.10 -15.87
N GLY A 259 -12.03 8.08 -15.61
CA GLY A 259 -11.39 8.65 -14.41
C GLY A 259 -11.01 10.12 -14.56
#